data_AF-A0A1N6L061-F1
#
_entry.id   AF-A0A1N6L061-F1
#
_cell.length_a   1.000
_cell.length_b   1.000
_cell.length_c   1.000
_cell.angle_alpha   90.00
_cell.angle_beta   90.00
_cell.angle_gamma   90.00
#
_symmetry.space_group_name_H-M   'P 1'
#
loop_
_entity.id
_entity.type
_entity.pdbx_description
1 polymer ?
#
loop_
_entity_poly.entity_id
_entity_poly.type
_entity_poly.pdbx_seq_one_letter_code
_entity_poly.pdbx_strand_id
1 'polypeptide(L)'
;MGIEFTPIFLLILVGISVAVGMTTASAILGPKRKTAVKQMPYESGMDPIGDARQRFDVRYYLVAIVFLLFDVELLFLYPWAVAQWSAGPTVAAAAAVPDAAAGAPALLVTAVAGIPPVFRNLVFGEILVFVAILAAGFAYAWRKGVFEWR
;
A
#
# COMPACT_ATOMS: atom_id res chain seq x y z
N MET A 1 -18.64 -21.59 -4.36
CA MET A 1 -18.00 -20.27 -4.56
C MET A 1 -17.90 -19.61 -3.19
N GLY A 2 -16.73 -19.56 -2.53
CA GLY A 2 -16.65 -18.82 -1.26
C GLY A 2 -15.57 -19.18 -0.22
N ILE A 3 -14.56 -20.02 -0.49
CA ILE A 3 -13.55 -20.40 0.54
C ILE A 3 -12.10 -20.01 0.22
N GLU A 4 -11.83 -19.41 -0.93
CA GLU A 4 -10.48 -19.06 -1.38
C GLU A 4 -9.84 -17.96 -0.53
N PHE A 5 -10.63 -17.00 -0.08
CA PHE A 5 -10.16 -15.90 0.76
C PHE A 5 -10.23 -16.21 2.27
N THR A 6 -10.84 -17.33 2.65
CA THR A 6 -10.98 -17.74 4.05
C THR A 6 -9.65 -17.75 4.82
N PRO A 7 -8.52 -18.23 4.25
CA PRO A 7 -7.24 -18.20 4.94
C PRO A 7 -6.78 -16.77 5.28
N ILE A 8 -7.06 -15.78 4.42
CA ILE A 8 -6.67 -14.38 4.62
C ILE A 8 -7.46 -13.77 5.78
N PHE A 9 -8.78 -13.98 5.79
CA PHE A 9 -9.64 -13.49 6.87
C PHE A 9 -9.30 -14.16 8.21
N LEU A 10 -9.00 -15.47 8.19
CA LEU A 10 -8.57 -16.20 9.38
C LEU A 10 -7.24 -15.65 9.90
N LEU A 11 -6.26 -15.39 9.02
CA LEU A 11 -4.98 -14.79 9.39
C LEU A 11 -5.17 -13.42 10.04
N ILE A 12 -5.98 -12.54 9.44
CA ILE A 12 -6.27 -11.21 9.99
C ILE A 12 -6.94 -11.34 11.37
N LEU A 13 -7.91 -12.23 11.50
CA LEU A 13 -8.63 -12.46 12.75
C LEU A 13 -7.70 -12.98 13.86
N VAL A 14 -6.84 -13.95 13.55
CA VAL A 14 -5.86 -14.48 14.51
C VAL A 14 -4.80 -13.42 14.84
N GLY A 15 -4.33 -12.64 13.86
CA GLY A 15 -3.38 -11.56 14.10
C GLY A 15 -3.95 -10.49 15.05
N ILE A 16 -5.19 -10.06 14.80
CA ILE A 16 -5.89 -9.10 15.67
C ILE A 16 -6.15 -9.69 17.05
N SER A 17 -6.59 -10.95 17.14
CA SER A 17 -6.89 -11.59 18.42
C SER A 17 -5.64 -11.77 19.29
N VAL A 18 -4.50 -12.08 18.70
CA VAL A 18 -3.20 -12.14 19.39
C VAL A 18 -2.79 -10.75 19.86
N ALA A 19 -2.87 -9.72 18.99
CA ALA A 19 -2.52 -8.35 19.36
C ALA A 19 -3.39 -7.84 20.51
N VAL A 20 -4.71 -7.94 20.37
CA VAL A 20 -5.68 -7.55 21.41
C VAL A 20 -5.49 -8.39 22.67
N GLY A 21 -5.26 -9.69 22.53
CA GLY A 21 -5.02 -10.62 23.64
C GLY A 21 -3.81 -10.21 24.46
N MET A 22 -2.67 -9.95 23.82
CA MET A 22 -1.44 -9.51 24.49
C MET A 22 -1.58 -8.13 25.13
N THR A 23 -2.18 -7.15 24.44
CA THR A 23 -2.43 -5.81 25.00
C THR A 23 -3.38 -5.89 26.20
N THR A 24 -4.42 -6.72 26.13
CA THR A 24 -5.40 -6.90 27.22
C THR A 24 -4.79 -7.66 28.39
N ALA A 25 -4.01 -8.71 28.14
CA ALA A 25 -3.31 -9.44 29.19
C ALA A 25 -2.34 -8.51 29.93
N SER A 26 -1.56 -7.71 29.20
CA SER A 26 -0.68 -6.68 29.77
C SER A 26 -1.45 -5.68 30.64
N ALA A 27 -2.61 -5.22 30.18
CA ALA A 27 -3.47 -4.29 30.92
C ALA A 27 -4.12 -4.89 32.18
N ILE A 28 -4.22 -6.23 32.30
CA ILE A 28 -4.81 -6.92 33.45
C ILE A 28 -3.74 -7.37 34.46
N LEU A 29 -2.62 -7.93 33.99
CA LEU A 29 -1.57 -8.52 34.83
C LEU A 29 -0.67 -7.49 35.53
N GLY A 30 -0.55 -6.28 34.98
CA GLY A 30 0.37 -5.25 35.49
C GLY A 30 -0.14 -4.48 36.72
N PRO A 31 0.72 -4.16 37.72
CA PRO A 31 0.36 -3.27 38.83
C PRO A 31 -0.06 -1.88 38.36
N LYS A 32 -1.29 -1.47 38.70
CA LYS A 32 -1.86 -0.18 38.28
C LYS A 32 -1.56 0.91 39.31
N ARG A 33 -0.48 1.67 39.11
CA ARG A 33 -0.15 2.86 39.93
C ARG A 33 -0.29 4.13 39.11
N LYS A 34 -1.51 4.67 39.05
CA LYS A 34 -1.80 5.97 38.41
C LYS A 34 -1.47 7.09 39.39
N THR A 35 -0.54 7.96 39.02
CA THR A 35 -0.14 9.14 39.79
C THR A 35 -0.07 10.30 38.80
N ALA A 36 -0.43 11.52 39.20
CA ALA A 36 -0.42 12.70 38.32
C ALA A 36 0.95 12.87 37.62
N VAL A 37 2.05 12.73 38.37
CA VAL A 37 3.43 12.79 37.86
C VAL A 37 3.76 11.67 36.87
N LYS A 38 3.11 10.50 36.93
CA LYS A 38 3.32 9.40 35.96
C LYS A 38 2.52 9.59 34.68
N GLN A 39 1.56 10.50 34.68
CA GLN A 39 0.65 10.74 33.56
C GLN A 39 0.90 12.10 32.90
N MET A 40 1.78 12.92 33.48
CA MET A 40 2.23 14.16 32.84
C MET A 40 3.05 13.83 31.58
N PRO A 41 2.89 14.59 30.49
CA PRO A 41 3.78 14.54 29.35
C PRO A 41 5.25 14.66 29.76
N TYR A 42 6.14 13.97 29.04
CA TYR A 42 7.56 13.98 29.34
C TYR A 42 8.23 15.21 28.72
N GLU A 43 8.81 16.08 29.55
CA GLU A 43 9.61 17.24 29.12
C GLU A 43 10.95 17.31 29.88
N SER A 44 11.70 16.19 29.87
CA SER A 44 13.05 16.08 30.48
C SER A 44 13.14 16.53 31.95
N GLY A 45 12.11 16.22 32.74
CA GLY A 45 12.05 16.55 34.16
C GLY A 45 11.54 17.97 34.46
N MET A 46 11.16 18.73 33.43
CA MET A 46 10.40 19.97 33.59
C MET A 46 8.89 19.71 33.50
N ASP A 47 8.12 20.57 34.15
CA ASP A 47 6.66 20.55 33.99
C ASP A 47 6.29 20.96 32.55
N PRO A 48 5.37 20.23 31.90
CA PRO A 48 5.02 20.47 30.50
C PRO A 48 4.59 21.91 30.23
N ILE A 49 5.24 22.55 29.27
CA ILE A 49 4.97 23.94 28.92
C ILE A 49 4.35 24.00 27.52
N GLY A 50 3.12 24.51 27.42
CA GLY A 50 2.42 24.66 26.15
C GLY A 50 1.61 23.42 25.72
N ASP A 51 1.05 23.49 24.52
CA ASP A 51 0.22 22.43 23.93
C ASP A 51 1.03 21.66 22.87
N ALA A 52 0.81 20.35 22.77
CA ALA A 52 1.43 19.49 21.75
C ALA A 52 0.87 19.72 20.34
N ARG A 53 -0.17 20.56 20.19
CA ARG A 53 -0.87 20.85 18.92
C ARG A 53 -0.28 22.05 18.17
N GLN A 54 1.03 22.18 18.18
CA GLN A 54 1.71 23.14 17.33
C GLN A 54 1.69 22.70 15.86
N ARG A 55 1.76 23.67 14.95
CA ARG A 55 1.84 23.38 13.52
C ARG A 55 3.22 22.80 13.22
N PHE A 56 3.26 21.55 12.79
CA PHE A 56 4.47 20.94 12.25
C PHE A 56 4.77 21.49 10.85
N ASP A 57 6.02 21.34 10.42
CA ASP A 57 6.45 21.83 9.11
C ASP A 57 5.59 21.26 7.97
N VAL A 58 5.20 22.14 7.04
CA VAL A 58 4.40 21.77 5.85
C VAL A 58 5.13 20.74 4.97
N ARG A 59 6.44 20.57 5.16
CA ARG A 59 7.29 19.66 4.38
C ARG A 59 6.87 18.19 4.52
N TYR A 60 6.31 17.77 5.66
CA TYR A 60 5.72 16.44 5.81
C TYR A 60 4.54 16.21 4.84
N TYR A 61 3.75 17.25 4.59
CA TYR A 61 2.63 17.19 3.66
C TYR A 61 3.10 17.09 2.20
N LEU A 62 4.22 17.74 1.85
CA LEU A 62 4.80 17.66 0.50
C LEU A 62 5.29 16.25 0.18
N VAL A 63 5.90 15.56 1.15
CA VAL A 63 6.26 14.14 1.03
C VAL A 63 5.01 13.28 0.86
N ALA A 64 3.94 13.54 1.62
CA ALA A 64 2.68 12.78 1.52
C ALA A 64 1.99 12.95 0.15
N ILE A 65 1.93 14.16 -0.41
CA ILE A 65 1.37 14.38 -1.75
C ILE A 65 2.20 13.66 -2.81
N VAL A 66 3.53 13.76 -2.74
CA VAL A 66 4.41 13.07 -3.70
C VAL A 66 4.24 11.56 -3.61
N PHE A 67 4.15 11.00 -2.39
CA PHE A 67 3.82 9.58 -2.19
C PHE A 67 2.47 9.22 -2.83
N LEU A 68 1.42 10.01 -2.59
CA LEU A 68 0.09 9.76 -3.15
C LEU A 68 0.10 9.79 -4.69
N LEU A 69 0.83 10.72 -5.30
CA LEU A 69 0.97 10.79 -6.76
C LEU A 69 1.65 9.53 -7.32
N PHE A 70 2.73 9.06 -6.69
CA PHE A 70 3.42 7.82 -7.08
C PHE A 70 2.60 6.55 -6.76
N ASP A 71 1.80 6.54 -5.70
CA ASP A 71 0.94 5.41 -5.33
C ASP A 71 -0.21 5.25 -6.34
N VAL A 72 -0.80 6.36 -6.77
CA VAL A 72 -1.79 6.37 -7.87
C VAL A 72 -1.17 5.92 -9.19
N GLU A 73 0.11 6.19 -9.44
CA GLU A 73 0.83 5.66 -10.61
C GLU A 73 0.84 4.12 -10.62
N LEU A 74 1.09 3.49 -9.47
CA LEU A 74 1.09 2.03 -9.33
C LEU A 74 -0.27 1.42 -9.66
N LEU A 75 -1.36 2.14 -9.39
CA LEU A 75 -2.71 1.69 -9.75
C LEU A 75 -2.90 1.58 -11.27
N PHE A 76 -2.21 2.39 -12.07
CA PHE A 76 -2.20 2.27 -13.54
C PHE A 76 -1.18 1.25 -14.03
N LEU A 77 -0.01 1.18 -13.39
CA LEU A 77 1.05 0.25 -13.78
C LEU A 77 0.69 -1.22 -13.49
N TYR A 78 -0.04 -1.50 -12.40
CA TYR A 78 -0.31 -2.88 -11.98
C TYR A 78 -1.20 -3.66 -12.98
N PRO A 79 -2.37 -3.15 -13.42
CA PRO A 79 -3.17 -3.82 -14.44
C PRO A 79 -2.42 -3.99 -15.76
N TRP A 80 -1.63 -2.99 -16.17
CA TRP A 80 -0.80 -3.08 -17.36
C TRP A 80 0.26 -4.19 -17.24
N ALA A 81 0.97 -4.26 -16.11
CA ALA A 81 2.02 -5.26 -15.88
C ALA A 81 1.46 -6.69 -15.96
N VAL A 82 0.30 -6.93 -15.35
CA VAL A 82 -0.39 -8.23 -15.41
C VAL A 82 -0.85 -8.54 -16.84
N ALA A 83 -1.43 -7.57 -17.55
CA ALA A 83 -1.92 -7.75 -18.92
C ALA A 83 -0.78 -8.01 -19.92
N GLN A 84 0.36 -7.34 -19.77
CA GLN A 84 1.54 -7.51 -20.64
C GLN A 84 2.20 -8.88 -20.44
N TRP A 85 2.20 -9.41 -19.21
CA TRP A 85 2.71 -10.74 -18.89
C TRP A 85 1.82 -11.86 -19.44
N SER A 86 0.50 -11.65 -19.47
CA SER A 86 -0.47 -12.66 -19.90
C SER A 86 -0.49 -12.97 -21.40
N ALA A 87 0.20 -12.19 -22.24
CA ALA A 87 0.21 -12.31 -23.70
C ALA A 87 1.09 -13.46 -24.26
N GLY A 88 1.26 -14.55 -23.50
CA GLY A 88 1.68 -15.85 -24.05
C GLY A 88 0.49 -16.51 -24.78
N PRO A 89 0.70 -17.61 -25.53
CA PRO A 89 -0.37 -18.35 -26.20
C PRO A 89 -1.27 -19.11 -25.20
N THR A 90 -1.80 -18.44 -24.18
CA THR A 90 -2.55 -19.04 -23.07
C THR A 90 -4.06 -19.07 -23.32
N VAL A 91 -4.52 -18.67 -24.50
CA VAL A 91 -5.78 -19.21 -25.05
C VAL A 91 -5.64 -20.72 -25.35
N ALA A 92 -4.40 -21.23 -25.54
CA ALA A 92 -4.14 -22.67 -25.65
C ALA A 92 -4.02 -23.39 -24.29
N ALA A 93 -3.63 -22.69 -23.21
CA ALA A 93 -3.50 -23.28 -21.88
C ALA A 93 -4.83 -23.34 -21.12
N ALA A 94 -5.72 -22.34 -21.31
CA ALA A 94 -7.06 -22.36 -20.74
C ALA A 94 -7.95 -23.48 -21.32
N ALA A 95 -7.63 -23.97 -22.53
CA ALA A 95 -8.30 -25.13 -23.13
C ALA A 95 -7.80 -26.49 -22.60
N ALA A 96 -6.68 -26.53 -21.86
CA ALA A 96 -5.97 -27.76 -21.51
C ALA A 96 -5.91 -28.10 -20.01
N VAL A 97 -6.45 -27.26 -19.13
CA VAL A 97 -6.49 -27.53 -17.67
C VAL A 97 -7.94 -27.57 -17.18
N PRO A 98 -8.61 -28.74 -17.23
CA PRO A 98 -10.01 -28.87 -16.83
C PRO A 98 -10.27 -28.67 -15.31
N ASP A 99 -9.21 -28.63 -14.49
CA ASP A 99 -9.34 -28.77 -13.02
C ASP A 99 -8.98 -27.49 -12.25
N ALA A 100 -8.54 -26.43 -12.93
CA ALA A 100 -8.25 -25.12 -12.31
C ALA A 100 -9.51 -24.30 -11.98
N ALA A 101 -10.69 -24.89 -12.12
CA ALA A 101 -11.99 -24.26 -11.95
C ALA A 101 -12.47 -24.18 -10.48
N ALA A 102 -11.73 -24.74 -9.51
CA ALA A 102 -12.23 -24.88 -8.14
C ALA A 102 -11.79 -23.78 -7.15
N GLY A 103 -10.97 -22.81 -7.57
CA GLY A 103 -10.24 -21.96 -6.62
C GLY A 103 -9.82 -20.57 -7.07
N ALA A 104 -10.35 -20.03 -8.18
CA ALA A 104 -10.14 -18.64 -8.55
C ALA A 104 -11.50 -17.96 -8.81
N PRO A 105 -11.74 -16.73 -8.34
CA PRO A 105 -12.99 -16.06 -8.63
C PRO A 105 -13.07 -15.83 -10.15
N ALA A 106 -14.19 -16.24 -10.76
CA ALA A 106 -14.46 -16.14 -12.20
C ALA A 106 -14.26 -14.72 -12.79
N LEU A 107 -14.24 -13.69 -11.93
CA LEU A 107 -13.90 -12.30 -12.26
C LEU A 107 -12.45 -12.10 -12.72
N LEU A 108 -11.50 -12.94 -12.29
CA LEU A 108 -10.10 -12.90 -12.74
C LEU A 108 -9.85 -13.72 -14.01
N VAL A 109 -10.65 -14.77 -14.25
CA VAL A 109 -10.48 -15.67 -15.41
C VAL A 109 -11.05 -15.08 -16.70
N THR A 110 -12.00 -14.14 -16.62
CA THR A 110 -12.63 -13.49 -17.78
C THR A 110 -12.03 -12.11 -18.14
N ALA A 111 -11.14 -11.56 -17.33
CA ALA A 111 -10.59 -10.21 -17.53
C ALA A 111 -9.26 -10.17 -18.32
N VAL A 112 -8.65 -11.32 -18.61
CA VAL A 112 -7.30 -11.36 -19.18
C VAL A 112 -7.37 -11.61 -20.69
N ALA A 113 -8.02 -10.70 -21.40
CA ALA A 113 -7.62 -10.45 -22.77
C ALA A 113 -6.28 -9.71 -22.70
N GLY A 114 -5.16 -10.45 -22.75
CA GLY A 114 -3.83 -9.85 -22.79
C GLY A 114 -3.72 -8.83 -23.93
N ILE A 115 -2.82 -7.85 -23.78
CA ILE A 115 -2.65 -6.77 -24.76
C ILE A 115 -2.38 -7.38 -26.14
N PRO A 116 -3.20 -7.09 -27.19
CA PRO A 116 -2.99 -7.67 -28.50
C PRO A 116 -1.56 -7.40 -29.00
N PRO A 117 -0.89 -8.35 -29.67
CA PRO A 117 0.52 -8.22 -30.04
C PRO A 117 0.87 -6.95 -30.80
N VAL A 118 -0.06 -6.47 -31.62
CA VAL A 118 0.07 -5.22 -32.40
C VAL A 118 0.21 -3.98 -31.51
N PHE A 119 -0.45 -3.97 -30.34
CA PHE A 119 -0.45 -2.82 -29.43
C PHE A 119 0.63 -2.89 -28.35
N ARG A 120 1.30 -4.04 -28.15
CA ARG A 120 2.27 -4.23 -27.04
C ARG A 120 3.39 -3.20 -27.01
N ASN A 121 4.00 -2.91 -28.15
CA ASN A 121 5.09 -1.94 -28.24
C ASN A 121 4.59 -0.50 -28.01
N LEU A 122 3.37 -0.20 -28.47
CA LEU A 122 2.74 1.10 -28.28
C LEU A 122 2.40 1.32 -26.80
N VAL A 123 1.73 0.36 -26.16
CA VAL A 123 1.35 0.47 -24.75
C VAL A 123 2.60 0.48 -23.86
N PHE A 124 3.63 -0.31 -24.18
CA PHE A 124 4.92 -0.20 -23.48
C PHE A 124 5.53 1.20 -23.61
N GLY A 125 5.50 1.80 -24.81
CA GLY A 125 5.97 3.16 -25.02
C GLY A 125 5.16 4.22 -24.26
N GLU A 126 3.84 4.06 -24.21
CA GLU A 126 2.95 4.95 -23.46
C GLU A 126 3.22 4.89 -21.95
N ILE A 127 3.42 3.70 -21.40
CA ILE A 127 3.81 3.52 -20.00
C ILE A 127 5.19 4.13 -19.70
N LEU A 128 6.17 4.01 -20.60
CA LEU A 128 7.46 4.69 -20.45
C LEU A 128 7.31 6.21 -20.44
N VAL A 129 6.45 6.77 -21.29
CA VAL A 129 6.15 8.21 -21.30
C VAL A 129 5.47 8.62 -20.01
N PHE A 130 4.49 7.84 -19.53
CA PHE A 130 3.79 8.08 -18.28
C PHE A 130 4.74 8.14 -17.08
N VAL A 131 5.60 7.12 -16.93
CA VAL A 131 6.65 7.07 -15.89
C VAL A 131 7.63 8.23 -16.03
N ALA A 132 8.05 8.56 -17.26
CA ALA A 132 9.00 9.65 -17.51
C ALA A 132 8.44 11.02 -17.11
N ILE A 133 7.13 11.26 -17.30
CA ILE A 133 6.48 12.51 -16.92
C ILE A 133 6.47 12.67 -15.40
N LEU A 134 6.11 11.62 -14.65
CA LEU A 134 6.09 11.68 -13.18
C LEU A 134 7.50 11.76 -12.60
N ALA A 135 8.45 11.00 -13.15
CA ALA A 135 9.87 11.10 -12.81
C ALA A 135 10.41 12.52 -13.06
N ALA A 136 10.03 13.18 -14.16
CA ALA A 136 10.42 14.56 -14.44
C ALA A 136 9.81 15.54 -13.42
N GLY A 137 8.54 15.37 -13.05
CA GLY A 137 7.89 16.17 -12.00
C GLY A 137 8.57 16.01 -10.64
N PHE A 138 8.93 14.78 -10.26
CA PHE A 138 9.68 14.51 -9.04
C PHE A 138 11.10 15.10 -9.09
N ALA A 139 11.83 14.90 -10.19
CA ALA A 139 13.16 15.47 -10.38
C ALA A 139 13.13 17.01 -10.33
N TYR A 140 12.06 17.64 -10.80
CA TYR A 140 11.85 19.07 -10.66
C TYR A 140 11.65 19.47 -9.19
N ALA A 141 10.77 18.78 -8.45
CA ALA A 141 10.55 19.04 -7.02
C ALA A 141 11.84 18.86 -6.20
N TRP A 142 12.62 17.83 -6.52
CA TRP A 142 13.92 17.58 -5.90
C TRP A 142 14.91 18.71 -6.17
N ARG A 143 15.05 19.12 -7.44
CA ARG A 143 15.93 20.24 -7.83
C ARG A 143 15.53 21.58 -7.21
N LYS A 144 14.25 21.74 -6.84
CA LYS A 144 13.75 22.94 -6.15
C LYS A 144 13.94 22.92 -4.64
N GLY A 145 14.55 21.87 -4.08
CA GLY A 145 14.82 21.80 -2.64
C GLY A 145 13.56 21.71 -1.79
N VAL A 146 12.45 21.21 -2.37
CA VAL A 146 11.14 21.11 -1.68
C VAL A 146 11.22 20.22 -0.44
N PHE A 147 12.20 19.33 -0.40
CA PHE A 147 12.47 18.38 0.69
C PHE A 147 13.62 18.78 1.61
N GLU A 148 14.23 19.95 1.44
CA GLU A 148 15.27 20.40 2.37
C GLU A 148 14.64 20.71 3.72
N TRP A 149 15.26 20.28 4.82
CA TRP A 149 14.85 20.59 6.19
C TRP A 149 15.75 21.73 6.70
N ARG A 150 15.17 22.74 7.35
CA ARG A 150 15.87 23.89 7.93
C ARG A 150 15.44 24.01 9.37
#